data_AF-V6LWL2-F1
#
_entry.id   AF-V6LWL2-F1
#
_cell.length_a   1.000
_cell.length_b   1.000
_cell.length_c   1.000
_cell.angle_alpha   90.00
_cell.angle_beta   90.00
_cell.angle_gamma   90.00
#
_symmetry.space_group_name_H-M   'P 1'
#
loop_
_entity.id
_entity.type
_entity.pdbx_description
1 polymer ?
#
loop_
_entity_poly.entity_id
_entity_poly.type
_entity_poly.pdbx_seq_one_letter_code
_entity_poly.pdbx_strand_id
1 'polypeptide(L)'
;MGGCAQNLELRTVLVLGHPGTGKTRLMQEITGFEPALDPHLGALVALHGALRLVEPLCDDQARARWIHQLHPGCALVYVVGPGDAQAQLYDLQVLSRSEAVRGVRVVIFADEEVPDFETVRTTDDLQGWLMALGHG
;
A
#
# COMPACT_ATOMS: atom_id res chain seq x y z
N MET A 1 -8.46 22.10 8.91
CA MET A 1 -8.87 20.84 9.54
C MET A 1 -7.77 19.84 9.28
N GLY A 2 -6.85 19.70 10.23
CA GLY A 2 -5.64 18.90 10.10
C GLY A 2 -5.67 17.81 11.15
N GLY A 3 -5.56 16.57 10.72
CA GLY A 3 -5.53 15.43 11.62
C GLY A 3 -5.29 14.16 10.83
N CYS A 4 -4.14 14.02 10.19
CA CYS A 4 -3.68 12.75 9.64
C CYS A 4 -2.16 12.69 9.77
N ALA A 5 -1.70 11.93 10.78
CA ALA A 5 -0.43 11.21 10.86
C ALA A 5 -0.26 10.73 12.32
N GLN A 6 -1.00 9.69 12.69
CA GLN A 6 -0.63 8.89 13.86
C GLN A 6 0.26 7.77 13.34
N ASN A 7 1.39 7.50 14.01
CA ASN A 7 2.35 6.49 13.60
C ASN A 7 1.65 5.20 13.17
N LEU A 8 2.03 4.66 12.01
CA LEU A 8 1.57 3.35 11.59
C LEU A 8 1.89 2.32 12.67
N GLU A 9 0.93 1.43 12.93
CA GLU A 9 1.14 0.36 13.88
C GLU A 9 2.06 -0.71 13.28
N LEU A 10 2.70 -1.51 14.13
CA LEU A 10 3.36 -2.75 13.70
C LEU A 10 2.38 -3.60 12.89
N ARG A 11 2.88 -4.28 11.84
CA ARG A 11 2.07 -5.15 10.97
C ARG A 11 1.04 -4.40 10.12
N THR A 12 1.26 -3.11 9.90
CA THR A 12 0.50 -2.34 8.92
C THR A 12 1.08 -2.51 7.52
N VAL A 13 0.22 -2.80 6.56
CA VAL A 13 0.54 -2.79 5.13
C VAL A 13 -0.15 -1.59 4.50
N LEU A 14 0.65 -0.64 4.03
CA LEU A 14 0.14 0.52 3.31
C LEU A 14 -0.15 0.13 1.86
N VAL A 15 -1.38 0.33 1.41
CA VAL A 15 -1.82 0.06 0.04
C VAL A 15 -1.89 1.39 -0.71
N LEU A 16 -0.89 1.63 -1.57
CA LEU A 16 -0.74 2.84 -2.37
C LEU A 16 -0.94 2.56 -3.85
N GLY A 17 -1.07 3.62 -4.63
CA GLY A 17 -1.34 3.57 -6.07
C GLY A 17 -2.16 4.79 -6.49
N HIS A 18 -1.99 5.20 -7.73
CA HIS A 18 -2.67 6.38 -8.27
C HIS A 18 -4.21 6.25 -8.23
N PRO A 19 -5.00 7.35 -8.22
CA PRO A 19 -6.45 7.26 -8.30
C PRO A 19 -6.93 6.37 -9.46
N GLY A 20 -7.94 5.55 -9.21
CA GLY A 20 -8.51 4.65 -10.23
C GLY A 20 -7.75 3.34 -10.47
N THR A 21 -6.65 3.08 -9.76
CA THR A 21 -5.86 1.82 -9.89
C THR A 21 -6.56 0.58 -9.32
N GLY A 22 -7.70 0.72 -8.64
CA GLY A 22 -8.46 -0.42 -8.12
C GLY A 22 -8.03 -0.91 -6.72
N LYS A 23 -7.22 -0.16 -5.97
CA LYS A 23 -6.76 -0.49 -4.60
C LYS A 23 -7.86 -1.00 -3.67
N THR A 24 -8.96 -0.26 -3.56
CA THR A 24 -10.08 -0.64 -2.68
C THR A 24 -10.67 -1.99 -3.08
N ARG A 25 -10.86 -2.21 -4.39
CA ARG A 25 -11.36 -3.48 -4.93
C ARG A 25 -10.37 -4.61 -4.69
N LEU A 26 -9.07 -4.38 -4.85
CA LEU A 26 -8.05 -5.36 -4.53
C LEU A 26 -8.07 -5.73 -3.04
N MET A 27 -8.20 -4.75 -2.14
CA MET A 27 -8.36 -5.01 -0.70
C MET A 27 -9.62 -5.84 -0.40
N GLN A 28 -10.74 -5.57 -1.07
CA GLN A 28 -11.96 -6.38 -0.94
C GLN A 28 -11.73 -7.82 -1.42
N GLU A 29 -11.09 -8.01 -2.58
CA GLU A 29 -10.81 -9.33 -3.14
C GLU A 29 -9.87 -10.15 -2.26
N ILE A 30 -8.86 -9.51 -1.66
CA ILE A 30 -7.91 -10.15 -0.74
C ILE A 30 -8.56 -10.55 0.58
N THR A 31 -9.36 -9.66 1.16
CA THR A 31 -9.91 -9.86 2.51
C THR A 31 -11.27 -10.55 2.53
N GLY A 32 -11.99 -10.54 1.41
CA GLY A 32 -13.37 -11.01 1.31
C GLY A 32 -14.41 -10.04 1.90
N PHE A 33 -13.99 -8.85 2.37
CA PHE A 33 -14.86 -7.89 3.04
C PHE A 33 -14.65 -6.46 2.52
N GLU A 34 -15.68 -5.63 2.65
CA GLU A 34 -15.59 -4.21 2.37
C GLU A 34 -14.64 -3.51 3.36
N PRO A 35 -13.60 -2.78 2.90
CA PRO A 35 -12.77 -1.96 3.77
C PRO A 35 -13.59 -0.94 4.55
N ALA A 36 -13.37 -0.87 5.86
CA ALA A 36 -14.05 0.08 6.72
C ALA A 36 -13.34 1.44 6.68
N LEU A 37 -14.11 2.53 6.65
CA LEU A 37 -13.57 3.87 6.84
C LEU A 37 -13.11 4.05 8.30
N ASP A 38 -11.83 4.36 8.48
CA ASP A 38 -11.29 4.85 9.74
C ASP A 38 -11.16 6.38 9.67
N PRO A 39 -12.07 7.14 10.32
CA PRO A 39 -12.07 8.60 10.27
C PRO A 39 -10.91 9.24 11.05
N HIS A 40 -10.28 8.51 11.97
CA HIS A 40 -9.13 9.00 12.72
C HIS A 40 -7.85 8.93 11.89
N LEU A 41 -7.75 7.91 11.05
CA LEU A 41 -6.67 7.79 10.07
C LEU A 41 -6.94 8.59 8.80
N GLY A 42 -8.21 8.78 8.41
CA GLY A 42 -8.54 9.30 7.08
C GLY A 42 -8.18 8.28 6.00
N ALA A 43 -8.47 7.01 6.26
CA ALA A 43 -8.10 5.88 5.40
C ALA A 43 -9.18 4.80 5.41
N LEU A 44 -9.19 3.97 4.36
CA LEU A 44 -9.90 2.70 4.36
C LEU A 44 -9.00 1.62 4.97
N VAL A 45 -9.59 0.77 5.80
CA VAL A 45 -8.88 -0.25 6.56
C VAL A 45 -9.55 -1.60 6.38
N ALA A 46 -8.74 -2.62 6.09
CA ALA A 46 -9.19 -4.00 6.06
C ALA A 46 -8.22 -4.90 6.83
N LEU A 47 -8.70 -6.04 7.33
CA LEU A 47 -7.88 -6.99 8.06
C LEU A 47 -7.60 -8.22 7.20
N HIS A 48 -6.34 -8.65 7.18
CA HIS A 48 -5.93 -9.91 6.58
C HIS A 48 -5.10 -10.70 7.60
N GLY A 49 -5.73 -11.66 8.27
CA GLY A 49 -5.09 -12.39 9.36
C GLY A 49 -4.62 -11.44 10.47
N ALA A 50 -3.31 -11.40 10.72
CA ALA A 50 -2.70 -10.50 11.71
C ALA A 50 -2.23 -9.15 11.13
N LEU A 51 -2.49 -8.89 9.84
CA LEU A 51 -2.09 -7.67 9.15
C LEU A 51 -3.26 -6.69 9.04
N ARG A 52 -2.91 -5.40 9.14
CA ARG A 52 -3.82 -4.28 8.89
C ARG A 52 -3.50 -3.67 7.54
N LEU A 53 -4.38 -3.83 6.56
CA LEU A 53 -4.26 -3.18 5.25
C LEU A 53 -4.85 -1.77 5.33
N VAL A 54 -4.12 -0.76 4.90
CA VAL A 54 -4.52 0.65 4.98
C VAL A 54 -4.40 1.31 3.61
N GLU A 55 -5.51 1.76 3.04
CA GLU A 55 -5.57 2.61 1.85
C GLU A 55 -5.86 4.06 2.26
N PRO A 56 -4.89 4.98 2.14
CA PRO A 56 -5.11 6.39 2.42
C PRO A 56 -6.15 7.04 1.51
N LEU A 57 -7.13 7.76 2.07
CA LEU A 57 -8.17 8.48 1.32
C LEU A 57 -7.76 9.92 1.00
N CYS A 58 -6.57 10.10 0.42
CA CYS A 58 -5.94 11.42 0.39
C CYS A 58 -5.42 11.88 -0.98
N ASP A 59 -5.23 13.20 -1.10
CA ASP A 59 -4.51 13.84 -2.20
C ASP A 59 -2.99 13.51 -2.20
N ASP A 60 -2.30 13.94 -3.25
CA ASP A 60 -0.86 13.65 -3.43
C ASP A 60 0.02 14.18 -2.30
N GLN A 61 -0.35 15.30 -1.67
CA GLN A 61 0.39 15.85 -0.52
C GLN A 61 0.26 14.98 0.73
N ALA A 62 -0.90 14.35 0.93
CA ALA A 62 -1.09 13.41 2.01
C ALA A 62 -0.42 12.06 1.75
N ARG A 63 -0.33 11.59 0.50
CA ARG A 63 0.43 10.36 0.15
C ARG A 63 1.88 10.41 0.62
N ALA A 64 2.58 11.53 0.37
CA ALA A 64 3.95 11.72 0.83
C ALA A 64 4.06 11.62 2.37
N ARG A 65 3.08 12.15 3.11
CA ARG A 65 3.03 12.05 4.57
C ARG A 65 2.87 10.61 5.06
N TRP A 66 2.13 9.76 4.34
CA TRP A 66 2.01 8.34 4.69
C TRP A 66 3.30 7.57 4.45
N ILE A 67 3.99 7.85 3.34
CA ILE A 67 5.29 7.26 3.05
C ILE A 67 6.30 7.61 4.16
N HIS A 68 6.30 8.85 4.65
CA HIS A 68 7.18 9.26 5.76
C HIS A 68 6.85 8.63 7.12
N GLN A 69 5.69 7.98 7.28
CA GLN A 69 5.32 7.25 8.50
C GLN A 69 5.71 5.78 8.46
N LEU A 70 6.20 5.28 7.32
CA LEU A 70 6.70 3.92 7.21
C LEU A 70 7.93 3.74 8.11
N HIS A 71 7.96 2.60 8.79
CA HIS A 71 9.08 2.16 9.61
C HIS A 71 9.29 0.66 9.38
N PRO A 72 10.39 0.05 9.87
CA PRO A 72 10.73 -1.35 9.55
C PRO A 72 9.70 -2.42 9.95
N GLY A 73 8.68 -2.06 10.73
CA GLY A 73 7.57 -2.95 11.10
C GLY A 73 6.34 -2.83 10.19
N CYS A 74 6.41 -1.97 9.17
CA CYS A 74 5.40 -1.81 8.14
C CYS A 74 5.82 -2.54 6.87
N ALA A 75 4.86 -2.66 5.96
CA ALA A 75 5.10 -3.03 4.58
C ALA A 75 4.29 -2.13 3.63
N LEU A 76 4.61 -2.18 2.34
CA LEU A 76 3.95 -1.39 1.31
C LEU A 76 3.59 -2.28 0.12
N VAL A 77 2.34 -2.15 -0.33
CA VAL A 77 1.85 -2.66 -1.61
C VAL A 77 1.57 -1.45 -2.49
N TYR A 78 2.24 -1.34 -3.64
CA TYR A 78 1.91 -0.33 -4.63
C TYR A 78 1.14 -0.98 -5.79
N VAL A 79 -0.07 -0.50 -6.06
CA VAL A 79 -0.95 -1.02 -7.11
C VAL A 79 -0.75 -0.19 -8.38
N VAL A 80 -0.33 -0.87 -9.45
CA VAL A 80 -0.32 -0.35 -10.81
C VAL A 80 -1.61 -0.79 -11.49
N GLY A 81 -2.27 0.14 -12.18
CA GLY A 81 -3.54 -0.12 -12.86
C GLY A 81 -3.77 0.82 -14.04
N PRO A 82 -5.00 0.84 -14.60
CA PRO A 82 -5.33 1.53 -15.85
C PRO A 82 -5.34 3.08 -15.77
N GLY A 83 -4.83 3.65 -14.67
CA GLY A 83 -4.74 5.08 -14.46
C GLY A 83 -3.60 5.74 -15.24
N ASP A 84 -3.23 6.95 -14.82
CA ASP A 84 -2.11 7.70 -15.42
C ASP A 84 -0.79 6.93 -15.27
N ALA A 85 -0.33 6.32 -16.36
CA ALA A 85 0.88 5.51 -16.38
C ALA A 85 2.13 6.35 -16.07
N GLN A 86 2.17 7.61 -16.49
CA GLN A 86 3.33 8.47 -16.26
C GLN A 86 3.41 8.89 -14.79
N ALA A 87 2.28 9.23 -14.17
CA ALA A 87 2.23 9.51 -12.74
C ALA A 87 2.59 8.27 -11.91
N GLN A 88 2.13 7.09 -12.31
CA GLN A 88 2.48 5.84 -11.63
C GLN A 88 3.98 5.51 -11.74
N LEU A 89 4.59 5.70 -12.92
CA LEU A 89 6.03 5.55 -13.10
C LEU A 89 6.82 6.56 -12.26
N TYR A 90 6.33 7.79 -12.16
CA TYR A 90 6.94 8.81 -11.30
C TYR A 90 6.90 8.39 -9.81
N ASP A 91 5.74 7.93 -9.32
CA ASP A 91 5.60 7.44 -7.95
C ASP A 91 6.58 6.29 -7.66
N LEU A 92 6.73 5.33 -8.58
CA LEU A 92 7.67 4.21 -8.45
C LEU A 92 9.13 4.67 -8.40
N GLN A 93 9.52 5.66 -9.22
CA GLN A 93 10.86 6.25 -9.18
C GLN A 93 11.12 7.02 -7.88
N VAL A 94 10.10 7.66 -7.32
CA VAL A 94 10.20 8.33 -6.01
C VAL A 94 10.35 7.30 -4.91
N LEU A 95 9.56 6.22 -4.95
CA LEU A 95 9.65 5.12 -3.99
C LEU A 95 11.03 4.45 -4.02
N SER A 96 11.59 4.18 -5.20
CA SER A 96 12.88 3.45 -5.31
C SER A 96 14.07 4.24 -4.75
N ARG A 97 13.92 5.57 -4.65
CA ARG A 97 14.94 6.49 -4.12
C ARG A 97 14.64 6.99 -2.72
N SER A 98 13.52 6.58 -2.12
CA SER A 98 13.07 7.11 -0.84
C SER A 98 13.75 6.37 0.32
N GLU A 99 14.50 7.10 1.15
CA GLU A 99 15.01 6.53 2.41
C GLU A 99 13.87 6.12 3.37
N ALA A 100 12.65 6.64 3.19
CA ALA A 100 11.51 6.27 4.04
C ALA A 100 11.03 4.83 3.82
N VAL A 101 11.31 4.22 2.66
CA VAL A 101 11.01 2.81 2.41
C VAL A 101 12.21 1.90 2.72
N ARG A 102 13.32 2.45 3.20
CA ARG A 102 14.50 1.66 3.52
C ARG A 102 14.22 0.77 4.74
N GLY A 103 14.35 -0.54 4.55
CA GLY A 103 14.03 -1.53 5.58
C GLY A 103 12.53 -1.84 5.72
N VAL A 104 11.71 -1.28 4.83
CA VAL A 104 10.29 -1.62 4.67
C VAL A 104 10.18 -2.63 3.53
N ARG A 105 9.37 -3.68 3.70
CA ARG A 105 9.09 -4.60 2.59
C ARG A 105 8.14 -3.93 1.60
N VAL A 106 8.57 -3.81 0.36
CA VAL A 106 7.78 -3.20 -0.73
C VAL A 106 7.51 -4.25 -1.80
N VAL A 107 6.26 -4.37 -2.23
CA VAL A 107 5.84 -5.18 -3.37
C VAL A 107 4.98 -4.36 -4.33
N ILE A 108 5.16 -4.58 -5.63
CA ILE A 108 4.35 -3.96 -6.67
C ILE A 108 3.33 -4.97 -7.18
N PHE A 109 2.06 -4.60 -7.14
CA PHE A 109 0.99 -5.34 -7.80
C PHE A 109 0.81 -4.78 -9.21
N ALA A 110 1.30 -5.50 -10.21
CA ALA A 110 1.30 -5.06 -11.61
C ALA A 110 1.32 -6.26 -12.56
N ASP A 111 0.77 -6.10 -13.76
CA ASP A 111 0.79 -7.13 -14.80
C ASP A 111 2.21 -7.38 -15.34
N GLU A 112 3.00 -6.31 -15.44
CA GLU A 112 4.38 -6.32 -15.93
C GLU A 112 5.39 -6.20 -14.80
N GLU A 113 6.59 -6.75 -15.02
CA GLU A 113 7.69 -6.65 -14.05
C GLU A 113 8.15 -5.21 -13.90
N VAL A 114 8.25 -4.75 -12.64
CA VAL A 114 8.74 -3.41 -12.32
C VAL A 114 10.19 -3.51 -11.81
N PRO A 115 11.15 -2.84 -12.48
CA PRO A 115 12.55 -2.83 -12.03
C PRO A 115 12.68 -2.35 -10.58
N ASP A 116 13.70 -2.85 -9.90
CA ASP A 116 14.07 -2.50 -8.51
C ASP A 116 13.09 -2.97 -7.42
N PHE A 117 11.97 -3.63 -7.77
CA PHE A 117 10.99 -4.10 -6.80
C PHE A 117 10.56 -5.55 -7.01
N GLU A 118 10.20 -6.21 -5.91
CA GLU A 118 9.44 -7.46 -5.95
C GLU A 118 8.07 -7.17 -6.61
N THR A 119 7.70 -7.94 -7.64
CA THR A 119 6.44 -7.77 -8.38
C THR A 119 5.58 -9.02 -8.28
N VAL A 120 4.31 -8.84 -7.91
CA VAL A 120 3.27 -9.87 -7.93
C VAL A 120 2.19 -9.51 -8.95
N ARG A 121 1.62 -10.52 -9.63
CA ARG A 121 0.74 -10.32 -10.79
C ARG A 121 -0.69 -10.74 -10.53
N THR A 122 -0.92 -11.56 -9.51
CA THR A 122 -2.23 -12.11 -9.21
C THR A 122 -2.61 -11.83 -7.76
N THR A 123 -3.92 -11.79 -7.50
CA THR A 123 -4.45 -11.66 -6.14
C THR A 123 -3.97 -12.81 -5.25
N ASP A 124 -3.84 -14.02 -5.80
CA ASP A 124 -3.34 -15.19 -5.06
C ASP A 124 -1.86 -15.04 -4.66
N ASP A 125 -1.01 -14.54 -5.55
CA ASP A 125 0.39 -14.26 -5.24
C ASP A 125 0.52 -13.20 -4.14
N LEU A 126 -0.30 -12.15 -4.22
CA LEU A 126 -0.32 -11.10 -3.19
C LEU A 126 -0.83 -11.63 -1.84
N GLN A 127 -1.86 -12.48 -1.83
CA GLN A 127 -2.30 -13.17 -0.62
C GLN A 127 -1.18 -14.05 -0.03
N GLY A 128 -0.47 -14.81 -0.86
CA GLY A 128 0.69 -15.60 -0.43
C GLY A 128 1.78 -14.72 0.21
N TRP A 129 2.08 -13.58 -0.40
CA TRP A 129 3.03 -12.61 0.10
C TRP A 129 2.60 -12.01 1.46
N LEU A 130 1.33 -11.64 1.59
CA LEU A 130 0.74 -11.11 2.82
C LEU A 130 0.74 -12.16 3.95
N MET A 131 0.40 -13.41 3.63
CA MET A 131 0.47 -14.51 4.60
C MET A 131 1.90 -14.72 5.10
N ALA A 132 2.90 -14.74 4.20
CA ALA A 132 4.31 -14.84 4.59
C ALA A 132 4.76 -13.67 5.48
N LEU A 133 4.27 -12.45 5.21
CA LEU A 133 4.55 -11.28 6.04
C LEU A 133 3.91 -11.38 7.43
N GLY A 134 2.70 -11.91 7.56
CA GLY A 134 1.99 -12.04 8.85
C GLY A 134 2.63 -13.03 9.83
N HIS A 135 3.45 -13.95 9.34
CA HIS A 135 4.16 -14.98 10.12
C HIS A 135 5.61 -14.62 10.49
N GLY A 136 6.18 -13.56 9.88
CA GLY A 136 7.47 -12.96 10.25
C GLY A 136 7.40 -12.08 11.50
#